data_AF-A0A0B3S511-F1
#
_entry.id   AF-A0A0B3S511-F1
#
_cell.length_a   1.000
_cell.length_b   1.000
_cell.length_c   1.000
_cell.angle_alpha   90.00
_cell.angle_beta   90.00
_cell.angle_gamma   90.00
#
_symmetry.space_group_name_H-M   'P 1'
#
loop_
_entity.id
_entity.type
_entity.pdbx_description
1 polymer ?
#
loop_
_entity_poly.entity_id
_entity_poly.type
_entity_poly.pdbx_seq_one_letter_code
_entity_poly.pdbx_strand_id
1 'polypeptide(L)' 'MAYFDNSFVSSRATLRQRLARAFETPFDRRYRQRTARIDALRALSDAELAQRGIAREDILFHVFSGKP' A
#
# COMPACT_ATOMS: atom_id res chain seq x y z
N MET A 1 36.57 33.61 -16.31
CA MET A 1 35.24 33.01 -16.60
C MET A 1 35.18 31.66 -15.89
N ALA A 2 34.34 31.53 -14.85
CA ALA A 2 34.13 30.25 -14.19
C ALA A 2 33.13 29.42 -15.03
N TYR A 3 33.59 28.28 -15.56
CA TYR A 3 32.73 27.33 -16.27
C TYR A 3 31.88 26.59 -15.23
N PHE A 4 30.63 27.02 -15.06
CA PHE A 4 29.66 26.27 -14.25
C PHE A 4 29.13 25.10 -15.08
N ASP A 5 29.57 23.90 -14.73
CA ASP A 5 29.09 22.65 -15.33
C ASP A 5 27.68 22.32 -14.82
N ASN A 6 26.70 22.49 -15.71
CA ASN A 6 25.28 22.30 -15.43
C ASN A 6 24.86 20.82 -15.40
N SER A 7 25.78 19.87 -15.63
CA SER A 7 25.49 18.43 -15.66
C SER A 7 25.06 17.87 -14.30
N PHE A 8 25.48 18.50 -13.19
CA PHE A 8 25.16 18.05 -11.83
C PHE A 8 23.72 18.33 -11.37
N VAL A 9 23.01 19.26 -12.02
CA VAL A 9 21.64 19.64 -11.62
C VAL A 9 20.61 18.63 -12.13
N SER A 10 20.85 18.02 -13.30
CA SER A 10 19.91 17.09 -13.95
C SER A 10 19.88 15.69 -13.31
N SER A 11 21.02 15.20 -12.82
CA SER A 11 21.14 13.87 -12.19
C SER A 11 20.51 13.78 -10.80
N ARG A 12 20.52 14.88 -10.02
CA ARG A 12 19.93 14.90 -8.67
C ARG A 12 18.40 14.88 -8.68
N ALA A 13 17.76 15.50 -9.67
CA ALA A 13 16.30 15.53 -9.78
C ALA A 13 15.72 14.13 -10.01
N THR A 14 16.32 13.35 -10.92
CA THR A 14 15.85 11.99 -11.25
C THR A 14 16.11 10.99 -10.12
N LEU A 15 17.22 11.09 -9.40
CA LEU A 15 17.52 10.24 -8.25
C LEU A 15 16.56 10.50 -7.07
N ARG A 16 16.31 11.77 -6.71
CA ARG A 16 15.31 12.13 -5.69
C ARG A 16 13.90 11.72 -6.08
N GLN A 17 13.52 11.85 -7.36
CA GLN A 17 12.19 11.49 -7.84
C GLN A 17 11.98 9.97 -7.88
N ARG A 18 13.02 9.19 -8.22
CA ARG A 18 13.01 7.72 -8.14
C ARG A 18 12.99 7.24 -6.69
N LEU A 19 13.74 7.91 -5.80
CA LEU A 19 13.68 7.65 -4.37
C LEU A 19 12.31 8.02 -3.80
N ALA A 20 11.72 9.15 -4.16
CA ALA A 20 10.37 9.53 -3.74
C ALA A 20 9.31 8.49 -4.16
N ARG A 21 9.44 7.90 -5.36
CA ARG A 21 8.60 6.77 -5.79
C ARG A 21 8.90 5.46 -5.05
N ALA A 22 10.11 5.28 -4.54
CA ALA A 22 10.48 4.14 -3.70
C ALA A 22 10.14 4.36 -2.20
N PHE A 23 9.93 5.62 -1.79
CA PHE A 23 9.50 6.06 -0.47
C PHE A 23 7.97 6.18 -0.36
N GLU A 24 7.18 5.92 -1.42
CA GLU A 24 5.87 5.31 -1.22
C GLU A 24 6.14 4.01 -0.47
N THR A 25 5.93 4.04 0.84
CA THR A 25 6.50 3.01 1.68
C THR A 25 5.89 1.66 1.28
N PRO A 26 6.65 0.56 1.28
CA PRO A 26 6.05 -0.77 1.14
C PRO A 26 4.99 -1.03 2.23
N PHE A 27 4.97 -0.23 3.29
CA PHE A 27 3.92 -0.19 4.29
C PHE A 27 2.61 0.39 3.73
N ASP A 28 2.63 1.53 3.05
CA ASP A 28 1.44 2.14 2.42
C ASP A 28 0.78 1.18 1.42
N ARG A 29 1.57 0.48 0.61
CA ARG A 29 1.05 -0.51 -0.33
C ARG A 29 0.36 -1.67 0.38
N ARG A 30 0.97 -2.20 1.44
CA ARG A 30 0.38 -3.29 2.26
C ARG A 30 -0.86 -2.82 3.00
N TYR A 31 -0.85 -1.59 3.49
CA TYR A 31 -2.00 -0.97 4.14
C TYR A 31 -3.18 -0.85 3.18
N ARG A 32 -2.96 -0.26 1.99
CA ARG A 32 -4.00 -0.15 0.95
C ARG A 32 -4.56 -1.51 0.51
N GLN A 33 -3.70 -2.52 0.39
CA GLN A 33 -4.15 -3.88 0.06
C GLN A 33 -5.04 -4.48 1.15
N ARG A 34 -4.70 -4.28 2.43
CA ARG A 34 -5.53 -4.73 3.56
C ARG A 34 -6.85 -3.98 3.63
N THR A 35 -6.84 -2.65 3.44
CA THR A 35 -8.05 -1.83 3.40
C THR A 35 -9.01 -2.29 2.29
N ALA A 36 -8.50 -2.47 1.06
CA ALA A 36 -9.31 -2.96 -0.05
C ALA A 36 -9.92 -4.34 0.24
N ARG A 37 -9.19 -5.21 0.96
CA ARG A 37 -9.69 -6.53 1.36
C ARG A 37 -10.77 -6.45 2.44
N ILE A 38 -10.65 -5.52 3.38
CA ILE A 38 -11.70 -5.25 4.38
C ILE A 38 -12.95 -4.74 3.68
N ASP A 39 -12.82 -3.79 2.76
CA ASP A 39 -13.96 -3.23 2.03
C ASP A 39 -14.67 -4.29 1.18
N ALA A 40 -13.89 -5.15 0.50
CA ALA A 40 -14.44 -6.27 -0.25
C ALA A 40 -15.23 -7.26 0.64
N LEU A 41 -14.74 -7.54 1.85
CA LEU A 41 -15.47 -8.41 2.80
C LEU A 41 -16.71 -7.71 3.38
N ARG A 42 -16.63 -6.40 3.65
CA ARG A 42 -17.78 -5.63 4.14
C ARG A 42 -18.89 -5.48 3.10
N ALA A 43 -18.53 -5.48 1.82
CA ALA A 43 -19.49 -5.47 0.72
C ALA A 43 -20.27 -6.78 0.57
N LEU A 44 -19.79 -7.89 1.15
CA LEU A 44 -20.51 -9.17 1.16
C LEU A 44 -21.67 -9.15 2.15
N SER A 45 -22.69 -9.96 1.87
CA SER A 45 -23.78 -10.26 2.80
C SER A 45 -23.30 -11.15 3.95
N ASP A 46 -24.05 -11.15 5.07
CA ASP A 46 -23.73 -12.03 6.20
C ASP A 46 -23.76 -13.51 5.82
N ALA A 47 -24.63 -13.92 4.89
CA ALA A 47 -24.69 -15.29 4.40
C ALA A 47 -23.41 -15.68 3.64
N GLU A 48 -22.87 -14.79 2.81
CA GLU A 48 -21.63 -15.02 2.07
C GLU A 48 -20.40 -15.00 2.99
N LEU A 49 -20.42 -14.17 4.04
CA LEU A 49 -19.39 -14.17 5.08
C LEU A 49 -19.42 -15.48 5.88
N ALA A 50 -20.61 -15.94 6.27
CA ALA A 50 -20.80 -17.21 6.98
C ALA A 50 -20.34 -18.43 6.16
N GLN A 51 -20.56 -18.44 4.83
CA GLN A 51 -20.02 -19.48 3.95
C GLN A 51 -18.49 -19.53 3.95
N ARG A 52 -17.83 -18.40 4.23
CA ARG A 52 -16.37 -18.31 4.36
C ARG A 52 -15.90 -18.56 5.80
N GLY A 53 -16.81 -18.84 6.72
CA GLY A 53 -16.52 -19.03 8.15
C GLY A 53 -16.09 -17.75 8.85
N ILE A 54 -16.50 -16.58 8.34
CA ILE A 54 -16.13 -15.27 8.88
C ILE A 54 -17.40 -14.61 9.43
N ALA A 55 -17.39 -14.19 10.69
CA ALA A 55 -18.42 -13.31 11.23
C ALA A 55 -18.15 -11.85 10.84
N ARG A 56 -19.18 -11.00 10.80
CA ARG A 56 -19.05 -9.59 10.38
C ARG A 56 -18.07 -8.84 11.30
N GLU A 57 -18.14 -9.10 12.59
CA GLU A 57 -17.27 -8.57 13.64
C GLU A 57 -15.81 -9.04 13.50
N ASP A 58 -15.60 -10.24 12.97
CA ASP A 58 -14.28 -10.88 12.86
C ASP A 58 -13.53 -10.50 11.59
N ILE A 59 -14.14 -9.74 10.67
CA ILE A 59 -13.52 -9.32 9.40
C ILE A 59 -12.14 -8.67 9.64
N LEU A 60 -12.02 -7.80 10.64
CA LEU A 60 -10.75 -7.14 10.95
C LEU A 60 -9.73 -8.14 11.47
N PHE A 61 -10.13 -9.00 12.41
CA PHE A 61 -9.25 -10.02 12.95
C PHE A 61 -8.74 -10.92 11.83
N HIS A 62 -9.63 -11.44 10.99
CA HIS A 62 -9.31 -12.28 9.83
C HIS A 62 -8.31 -11.62 8.86
N VAL A 63 -8.47 -10.34 8.53
CA VAL A 63 -7.58 -9.64 7.59
C VAL A 63 -6.19 -9.38 8.20
N PHE A 64 -6.11 -9.12 9.52
CA PHE A 64 -4.85 -8.82 10.19
C PHE A 64 -4.15 -10.05 10.80
N SER A 65 -4.86 -11.15 11.04
CA SER A 65 -4.33 -12.42 11.56
C SER A 65 -3.64 -13.28 10.49
N GLY A 66 -3.84 -12.97 9.21
CA GLY A 66 -3.07 -13.53 8.11
C GLY A 66 -1.59 -13.15 8.24
N LYS A 67 -0.79 -14.04 8.84
CA LYS A 67 0.67 -13.94 8.91
C LYS A 67 1.22 -13.84 7.47
N PRO A 68 2.21 -12.95 7.20
CA PRO A 68 2.74 -12.71 5.86
C PRO A 68 3.34 -13.96 5.22
#